data_AF-A0A2S6HCB4-F1
#
_entry.id   AF-A0A2S6HCB4-F1
#
_cell.length_a   1.000
_cell.length_b   1.000
_cell.length_c   1.000
_cell.angle_alpha   90.00
_cell.angle_beta   90.00
_cell.angle_gamma   90.00
#
_symmetry.space_group_name_H-M   'P 1'
#
loop_
_entity.id
_entity.type
_entity.pdbx_description
1 polymer ?
#
loop_
_entity_poly.entity_id
_entity_poly.type
_entity_poly.pdbx_seq_one_letter_code
_entity_poly.pdbx_strand_id
1 'polypeptide(L)'
;MEVFEFINERINIREKKTKLFFLFLCVLYVMPFIIYYEDILSNWHLLIFDFLILIIIYLWIYYAPKFCHKFELLGCCFKDVSYESFYTEKKDFFYLKKRFNIYKASFIVIWILSIIAVISIAHRTHFYLYNIFGAYSLVIFILSMVLNGASYYFCISYVIYLRYLSNFAGTKKFKCNKYIPSSTYGFQFLISFSNNNAYVFLIVSLLYSICGYLILNLISTNVEIKQKLYAVVIGGITLLFGIGTFIAIFIVPYAFLKRILIMWKENLMKEIEMKIKNFNKDKVSDLESLININDILYKDDFKHGFDIVSIILLISTIIVNITGACDFIINNMS
;
A
#
# COMPACT_ATOMS: atom_id res chain seq x y z
N MET A 1 -14.50 10.46 -12.08
CA MET A 1 -14.01 11.83 -12.34
C MET A 1 -13.22 12.35 -11.13
N GLU A 2 -13.73 12.18 -9.90
CA GLU A 2 -13.04 12.56 -8.64
C GLU A 2 -11.68 11.88 -8.41
N VAL A 3 -11.49 10.62 -8.80
CA VAL A 3 -10.17 9.94 -8.67
C VAL A 3 -9.13 10.58 -9.61
N PHE A 4 -9.53 10.97 -10.82
CA PHE A 4 -8.64 11.62 -11.77
C PHE A 4 -8.36 13.07 -11.38
N GLU A 5 -9.32 13.80 -10.82
CA GLU A 5 -9.09 15.13 -10.25
C GLU A 5 -8.22 15.08 -8.99
N PHE A 6 -8.41 14.10 -8.11
CA PHE A 6 -7.55 13.86 -6.94
C PHE A 6 -6.12 13.48 -7.36
N ILE A 7 -5.99 12.66 -8.40
CA ILE A 7 -4.74 12.34 -9.07
C ILE A 7 -4.14 13.62 -9.67
N ASN A 8 -4.91 14.45 -10.37
CA ASN A 8 -4.40 15.66 -11.04
C ASN A 8 -3.97 16.76 -10.04
N GLU A 9 -4.74 16.99 -8.97
CA GLU A 9 -4.44 17.96 -7.90
C GLU A 9 -3.21 17.56 -7.07
N ARG A 10 -2.98 16.26 -6.83
CA ARG A 10 -1.77 15.76 -6.15
C ARG A 10 -0.59 15.47 -7.09
N ILE A 11 -0.84 15.38 -8.40
CA ILE A 11 0.16 15.23 -9.50
C ILE A 11 0.45 16.60 -10.14
N ASN A 12 0.31 17.68 -9.36
CA ASN A 12 0.67 19.00 -9.82
C ASN A 12 2.21 19.15 -9.91
N ILE A 13 2.72 18.86 -11.12
CA ILE A 13 3.77 19.58 -11.84
C ILE A 13 5.06 19.87 -11.05
N ARG A 14 6.05 18.95 -11.06
CA ARG A 14 7.45 19.39 -10.82
C ARG A 14 8.60 18.61 -11.47
N GLU A 15 8.42 17.41 -11.99
CA GLU A 15 9.50 16.72 -12.73
C GLU A 15 9.14 16.50 -14.18
N LYS A 16 9.41 17.51 -15.02
CA LYS A 16 9.31 17.41 -16.50
C LYS A 16 9.98 16.14 -17.04
N LYS A 17 11.09 15.71 -16.41
CA LYS A 17 11.87 14.51 -16.80
C LYS A 17 11.06 13.22 -16.65
N THR A 18 10.31 13.05 -15.56
CA THR A 18 9.51 11.84 -15.30
C THR A 18 8.31 11.75 -16.24
N LYS A 19 7.71 12.90 -16.60
CA LYS A 19 6.66 12.98 -17.62
C LYS A 19 7.18 12.67 -19.02
N LEU A 20 8.33 13.23 -19.40
CA LEU A 20 8.98 12.96 -20.69
C LEU A 20 9.40 11.50 -20.81
N PHE A 21 9.92 10.90 -19.74
CA PHE A 21 10.27 9.48 -19.70
C PHE A 21 9.05 8.58 -19.85
N PHE A 22 7.93 8.90 -19.18
CA PHE A 22 6.69 8.16 -19.34
C PHE A 22 6.10 8.29 -20.75
N LEU A 23 6.06 9.52 -21.28
CA LEU A 23 5.60 9.78 -22.64
C LEU A 23 6.45 9.01 -23.66
N PHE A 24 7.77 8.98 -23.45
CA PHE A 24 8.71 8.20 -24.26
C PHE A 24 8.44 6.69 -24.16
N LEU A 25 8.21 6.15 -22.96
CA LEU A 25 7.81 4.75 -22.75
C LEU A 25 6.48 4.42 -23.46
N CYS A 26 5.47 5.29 -23.33
CA CYS A 26 4.20 5.12 -24.03
C CYS A 26 4.35 5.16 -25.54
N VAL A 27 5.17 6.07 -26.08
CA VAL A 27 5.43 6.16 -27.54
C VAL A 27 6.19 4.93 -28.04
N LEU A 28 7.23 4.51 -27.32
CA LEU A 28 7.96 3.27 -27.63
C LEU A 28 7.08 2.03 -27.58
N TYR A 29 6.02 2.05 -26.78
CA TYR A 29 5.11 0.93 -26.61
C TYR A 29 3.98 0.93 -27.65
N VAL A 30 3.35 2.09 -27.89
CA VAL A 30 2.21 2.24 -28.80
C VAL A 30 2.64 2.14 -30.27
N MET A 31 3.84 2.62 -30.62
CA MET A 31 4.33 2.59 -32.01
C MET A 31 4.45 1.15 -32.56
N PRO A 32 5.11 0.19 -31.88
CA PRO A 32 5.13 -1.21 -32.33
C PRO A 32 3.75 -1.83 -32.44
N PHE A 33 2.83 -1.51 -31.52
CA PHE A 33 1.47 -2.06 -31.52
C PHE A 33 0.67 -1.59 -32.75
N ILE A 34 0.75 -0.31 -33.10
CA ILE A 34 0.10 0.27 -34.29
C ILE A 34 0.73 -0.28 -35.59
N ILE A 35 2.04 -0.51 -35.61
CA ILE A 35 2.75 -0.98 -36.80
C ILE A 35 2.46 -2.46 -37.09
N TYR A 36 2.21 -3.28 -36.06
CA TYR A 36 2.16 -4.74 -36.20
C TYR A 36 0.76 -5.35 -36.19
N TYR A 37 -0.22 -4.69 -35.58
CA TYR A 37 -1.61 -5.16 -35.59
C TYR A 37 -2.40 -4.47 -36.70
N GLU A 38 -2.58 -5.17 -37.83
CA GLU A 38 -3.47 -4.75 -38.93
C GLU A 38 -4.93 -4.64 -38.50
N ASP A 39 -5.33 -5.38 -37.46
CA ASP A 39 -6.69 -5.38 -36.91
C ASP A 39 -6.70 -5.01 -35.42
N ILE A 40 -6.67 -3.70 -35.17
CA ILE A 40 -6.64 -3.09 -33.82
C ILE A 40 -7.88 -3.47 -33.00
N LEU A 41 -9.02 -3.68 -33.67
CA LEU A 41 -10.31 -3.94 -33.04
C LEU A 41 -10.44 -5.34 -32.44
N SER A 42 -9.63 -6.31 -32.88
CA SER A 42 -9.62 -7.65 -32.28
C SER A 42 -8.66 -7.77 -31.09
N ASN A 43 -7.69 -6.86 -30.94
CA ASN A 43 -6.60 -6.95 -29.95
C ASN A 43 -6.59 -5.81 -28.90
N TRP A 44 -7.64 -4.98 -28.85
CA TRP A 44 -7.74 -3.83 -27.94
C TRP A 44 -7.53 -4.16 -26.46
N HIS A 45 -7.91 -5.36 -26.02
CA HIS A 45 -7.79 -5.80 -24.63
C HIS A 45 -6.32 -6.01 -24.20
N LEU A 46 -5.44 -6.43 -25.12
CA LEU A 46 -3.99 -6.50 -24.90
C LEU A 46 -3.40 -5.09 -24.77
N LEU A 47 -3.82 -4.15 -25.63
CA LEU A 47 -3.39 -2.75 -25.55
C LEU A 47 -3.80 -2.10 -24.22
N ILE A 48 -5.04 -2.36 -23.76
CA ILE A 48 -5.48 -1.87 -22.44
C ILE A 48 -4.67 -2.51 -21.31
N PHE A 49 -4.45 -3.83 -21.36
CA PHE A 49 -3.65 -4.54 -20.37
C PHE A 49 -2.25 -3.94 -20.24
N ASP A 50 -1.56 -3.75 -21.36
CA ASP A 50 -0.21 -3.21 -21.35
C ASP A 50 -0.16 -1.73 -20.98
N PHE A 51 -1.17 -0.94 -21.37
CA PHE A 51 -1.33 0.43 -20.91
C PHE A 51 -1.50 0.52 -19.39
N LEU A 52 -2.29 -0.39 -18.79
CA LEU A 52 -2.44 -0.47 -17.33
C LEU A 52 -1.12 -0.83 -16.65
N ILE A 53 -0.32 -1.76 -17.21
CA ILE A 53 0.99 -2.07 -16.64
C ILE A 53 1.94 -0.87 -16.73
N LEU A 54 1.94 -0.14 -17.84
CA LEU A 54 2.74 1.08 -17.96
C LEU A 54 2.35 2.11 -16.91
N ILE A 55 1.06 2.28 -16.62
CA ILE A 55 0.60 3.13 -15.53
C ILE A 55 1.14 2.64 -14.18
N ILE A 56 1.12 1.33 -13.90
CA ILE A 56 1.67 0.77 -12.66
C ILE A 56 3.17 1.08 -12.54
N ILE A 57 3.94 0.84 -13.61
CA ILE A 57 5.39 1.14 -13.64
C ILE A 57 5.64 2.63 -13.40
N TYR A 58 4.86 3.50 -14.05
CA TYR A 58 4.96 4.94 -13.87
C TYR A 58 4.66 5.39 -12.44
N LEU A 59 3.57 4.90 -11.87
CA LEU A 59 3.23 5.16 -10.48
C LEU A 59 4.38 4.72 -9.57
N TRP A 60 5.00 3.58 -9.83
CA TRP A 60 6.13 3.11 -9.04
C TRP A 60 7.36 4.03 -9.16
N ILE A 61 7.78 4.38 -10.38
CA ILE A 61 8.91 5.29 -10.63
C ILE A 61 8.68 6.64 -9.94
N TYR A 62 7.44 7.13 -9.92
CA TYR A 62 7.10 8.42 -9.31
C TYR A 62 6.96 8.36 -7.79
N TYR A 63 6.31 7.33 -7.24
CA TYR A 63 6.00 7.25 -5.81
C TYR A 63 7.08 6.57 -4.97
N ALA A 64 7.83 5.60 -5.51
CA ALA A 64 8.84 4.88 -4.72
C ALA A 64 9.94 5.80 -4.16
N PRO A 65 10.52 6.75 -4.91
CA PRO A 65 11.51 7.68 -4.36
C PRO A 65 10.91 8.58 -3.26
N LYS A 66 9.66 9.04 -3.46
CA LYS A 66 8.95 9.87 -2.49
C LYS A 66 8.64 9.10 -1.20
N PHE A 67 8.31 7.81 -1.33
CA PHE A 67 8.07 6.94 -0.21
C PHE A 67 9.34 6.76 0.63
N CYS A 68 10.46 6.41 -0.01
CA CYS A 68 11.77 6.29 0.64
C CYS A 68 12.18 7.59 1.32
N HIS A 69 12.07 8.73 0.63
CA HIS A 69 12.40 10.03 1.20
C HIS A 69 11.53 10.37 2.42
N LYS A 70 10.21 10.15 2.36
CA LYS A 70 9.33 10.33 3.52
C LYS A 70 9.66 9.39 4.68
N PHE A 71 10.11 8.17 4.39
CA PHE A 71 10.59 7.24 5.41
C PHE A 71 11.91 7.73 6.05
N GLU A 72 12.79 8.37 5.29
CA GLU A 72 14.00 9.03 5.84
C GLU A 72 13.63 10.17 6.78
N LEU A 73 12.65 10.99 6.39
CA LEU A 73 12.12 12.08 7.20
C LEU A 73 11.47 11.60 8.52
N LEU A 74 11.08 10.33 8.63
CA LEU A 74 10.64 9.78 9.91
C LEU A 74 11.73 9.94 10.97
N GLY A 75 13.02 9.80 10.62
CA GLY A 75 14.11 9.93 11.60
C GLY A 75 14.13 11.27 12.35
N CYS A 76 13.51 12.31 11.79
CA CYS A 76 13.43 13.64 12.38
C CYS A 76 12.04 13.99 12.92
N CYS A 77 11.08 13.05 12.94
CA CYS A 77 9.68 13.37 13.28
C CYS A 77 9.46 13.59 14.78
N PHE A 78 10.30 13.00 15.63
CA PHE A 78 10.39 13.32 17.06
C PHE A 78 11.79 13.87 17.39
N LYS A 79 11.83 14.98 18.13
CA LYS A 79 13.08 15.62 18.60
C LYS A 79 13.55 15.00 19.91
N ASP A 80 13.64 13.66 19.95
CA ASP A 80 14.01 12.88 21.13
C ASP A 80 15.18 11.94 20.81
N VAL A 81 16.25 11.98 21.62
CA VAL A 81 17.45 11.14 21.43
C VAL A 81 17.12 9.65 21.48
N SER A 82 16.15 9.27 22.30
CA SER A 82 15.64 7.90 22.40
C SER A 82 14.93 7.45 21.13
N TYR A 83 14.29 8.38 20.41
CA TYR A 83 13.67 8.09 19.13
C TYR A 83 14.71 7.98 18.01
N GLU A 84 15.68 8.88 17.98
CA GLU A 84 16.74 8.88 16.94
C GLU A 84 17.56 7.58 16.97
N SER A 85 17.91 7.10 18.16
CA SER A 85 18.59 5.81 18.34
C SER A 85 17.70 4.63 17.91
N PHE A 86 16.42 4.61 18.32
CA PHE A 86 15.44 3.63 17.86
C PHE A 86 15.30 3.62 16.33
N TYR A 87 15.14 4.80 15.71
CA TYR A 87 15.01 4.95 14.27
C TYR A 87 16.24 4.41 13.56
N THR A 88 17.45 4.77 14.02
CA THR A 88 18.70 4.31 13.43
C THR A 88 18.87 2.79 13.54
N GLU A 89 18.43 2.19 14.64
CA GLU A 89 18.49 0.73 14.80
C GLU A 89 17.53 -0.01 13.85
N LYS A 90 16.32 0.56 13.64
CA LYS A 90 15.24 -0.07 12.87
C LYS A 90 15.20 0.32 11.40
N LYS A 91 15.81 1.44 10.97
CA LYS A 91 15.84 1.85 9.55
C LYS A 91 16.57 0.82 8.68
N ASP A 92 17.58 0.15 9.22
CA ASP A 92 18.32 -0.89 8.50
C ASP A 92 17.46 -2.12 8.18
N PHE A 93 16.39 -2.34 8.97
CA PHE A 93 15.41 -3.39 8.69
C PHE A 93 14.57 -3.07 7.45
N PHE A 94 14.26 -1.79 7.24
CA PHE A 94 13.49 -1.30 6.10
C PHE A 94 14.30 -1.32 4.80
N TYR A 95 15.59 -0.96 4.84
CA TYR A 95 16.48 -0.95 3.65
C TYR A 95 17.16 -2.28 3.35
N LEU A 96 16.69 -3.40 3.92
CA LEU A 96 17.24 -4.74 3.67
C LEU A 96 18.74 -4.91 4.02
N LYS A 97 19.35 -4.00 4.79
CA LYS A 97 20.80 -3.95 5.08
C LYS A 97 21.26 -4.91 6.19
N LYS A 98 20.37 -5.34 7.09
CA LYS A 98 20.70 -6.30 8.16
C LYS A 98 20.37 -7.76 7.80
N ARG A 99 20.99 -8.70 8.53
CA ARG A 99 20.94 -10.18 8.40
C ARG A 99 19.57 -10.71 7.97
N PHE A 100 19.59 -11.72 7.10
CA PHE A 100 18.44 -12.55 6.69
C PHE A 100 17.50 -12.82 7.87
N ASN A 101 16.30 -12.22 7.83
CA ASN A 101 15.23 -12.52 8.77
C ASN A 101 14.27 -13.51 8.08
N ILE A 102 13.69 -14.44 8.84
CA ILE A 102 12.73 -15.45 8.34
C ILE A 102 11.60 -14.79 7.54
N TYR A 103 11.12 -13.62 7.97
CA TYR A 103 10.10 -12.85 7.26
C TYR A 103 10.53 -12.40 5.86
N LYS A 104 11.80 -11.99 5.70
CA LYS A 104 12.37 -11.59 4.41
C LYS A 104 12.50 -12.80 3.50
N ALA A 105 12.95 -13.94 4.04
CA ALA A 105 13.08 -15.18 3.29
C ALA A 105 11.72 -15.69 2.82
N SER A 106 10.71 -15.76 3.70
CA SER A 106 9.36 -16.20 3.33
C SER A 106 8.73 -15.28 2.28
N PHE A 107 8.92 -13.97 2.42
CA PHE A 107 8.45 -13.00 1.43
C PHE A 107 9.07 -13.23 0.05
N ILE A 108 10.41 -13.35 -0.02
CA ILE A 108 11.13 -13.61 -1.28
C ILE A 108 10.67 -14.93 -1.91
N VAL A 109 10.53 -15.99 -1.11
CA VAL A 109 10.08 -17.31 -1.59
C VAL A 109 8.67 -17.23 -2.18
N ILE A 110 7.71 -16.58 -1.50
CA ILE A 110 6.33 -16.42 -2.01
C ILE A 110 6.31 -15.71 -3.37
N TRP A 111 7.09 -14.64 -3.52
CA TRP A 111 7.15 -13.89 -4.78
C TRP A 111 7.88 -14.64 -5.90
N ILE A 112 8.97 -15.35 -5.59
CA ILE A 112 9.65 -16.21 -6.58
C ILE A 112 8.70 -17.31 -7.06
N LEU A 113 8.00 -17.99 -6.15
CA LEU A 113 7.01 -19.01 -6.50
C LEU A 113 5.88 -18.43 -7.37
N SER A 114 5.44 -17.20 -7.07
CA SER A 114 4.41 -16.52 -7.86
C SER A 114 4.88 -16.22 -9.29
N ILE A 115 6.12 -15.75 -9.45
CA ILE A 115 6.72 -15.51 -10.77
C ILE A 115 6.89 -16.82 -11.55
N ILE A 116 7.38 -17.89 -10.90
CA ILE A 116 7.51 -19.21 -11.51
C ILE A 116 6.14 -19.74 -11.96
N ALA A 117 5.10 -19.56 -11.15
CA ALA A 117 3.74 -19.96 -11.49
C ALA A 117 3.24 -19.22 -12.74
N VAL A 118 3.43 -17.90 -12.81
CA VAL A 118 3.07 -17.09 -13.99
C VAL A 118 3.81 -17.52 -15.24
N ILE A 119 5.13 -17.73 -15.16
CA ILE A 119 5.93 -18.20 -16.31
C ILE A 119 5.45 -19.59 -16.76
N SER A 120 5.16 -20.49 -15.80
CA SER A 120 4.69 -21.84 -16.09
C SER A 120 3.32 -21.83 -16.77
N ILE A 121 2.41 -20.96 -16.33
CA ILE A 121 1.10 -20.76 -16.96
C ILE A 121 1.30 -20.21 -18.38
N ALA A 122 2.08 -19.13 -18.54
CA ALA A 122 2.35 -18.52 -19.84
C ALA A 122 3.00 -19.49 -20.84
N HIS A 123 3.86 -20.39 -20.36
CA HIS A 123 4.44 -21.46 -21.18
C HIS A 123 3.39 -22.47 -21.63
N ARG A 124 2.56 -22.96 -20.70
CA ARG A 124 1.51 -23.95 -21.00
C ARG A 124 0.40 -23.41 -21.88
N THR A 125 0.10 -22.12 -21.80
CA THR A 125 -0.91 -21.47 -22.65
C THR A 125 -0.34 -20.99 -23.99
N HIS A 126 0.93 -21.30 -24.29
CA HIS A 126 1.64 -20.85 -25.49
C HIS A 126 1.62 -19.33 -25.73
N PHE A 127 1.43 -18.54 -24.67
CA PHE A 127 1.21 -17.09 -24.73
C PHE A 127 2.33 -16.33 -25.46
N TYR A 128 3.58 -16.82 -25.39
CA TYR A 128 4.75 -16.18 -25.99
C TYR A 128 5.35 -16.95 -27.18
N LEU A 129 4.85 -18.15 -27.50
CA LEU A 129 5.48 -19.05 -28.49
C LEU A 129 5.16 -18.68 -29.95
N TYR A 130 4.22 -17.77 -30.19
CA TYR A 130 3.76 -17.42 -31.54
C TYR A 130 3.87 -15.93 -31.90
N ASN A 131 4.27 -15.05 -30.97
CA ASN A 131 4.34 -13.61 -31.23
C ASN A 131 5.38 -12.89 -30.35
N ILE A 132 6.30 -12.12 -30.95
CA ILE A 132 7.30 -11.28 -30.27
C ILE A 132 6.64 -10.33 -29.25
N PHE A 133 5.43 -9.87 -29.55
CA PHE A 133 4.65 -9.03 -28.65
C PHE A 133 4.22 -9.74 -27.36
N GLY A 134 3.83 -11.02 -27.43
CA GLY A 134 3.48 -11.80 -26.24
C GLY A 134 4.67 -11.97 -25.29
N ALA A 135 5.88 -12.15 -25.84
CA ALA A 135 7.10 -12.18 -25.05
C ALA A 135 7.40 -10.82 -24.39
N TYR A 136 7.18 -9.71 -25.10
CA TYR A 136 7.37 -8.37 -24.57
C TYR A 136 6.38 -8.01 -23.45
N SER A 137 5.08 -8.28 -23.65
CA SER A 137 4.05 -8.09 -22.62
C SER A 137 4.31 -8.99 -21.40
N LEU A 138 4.83 -10.21 -21.57
CA LEU A 138 5.24 -11.08 -20.47
C LEU A 138 6.41 -10.49 -19.66
N VAL A 139 7.44 -9.94 -20.33
CA VAL A 139 8.57 -9.29 -19.66
C VAL A 139 8.11 -8.08 -18.85
N ILE A 140 7.25 -7.24 -19.44
CA ILE A 140 6.67 -6.08 -18.77
C ILE A 140 5.78 -6.50 -17.59
N PHE A 141 5.03 -7.59 -17.72
CA PHE A 141 4.24 -8.16 -16.63
C PHE A 141 5.11 -8.73 -15.50
N ILE A 142 6.20 -9.43 -15.80
CA ILE A 142 7.15 -9.90 -14.78
C ILE A 142 7.80 -8.71 -14.08
N LEU A 143 8.18 -7.66 -14.81
CA LEU A 143 8.71 -6.44 -14.22
C LEU A 143 7.69 -5.81 -13.27
N SER A 144 6.42 -5.72 -13.67
CA SER A 144 5.36 -5.18 -12.81
C SER A 144 5.08 -6.06 -11.59
N MET A 145 5.19 -7.39 -11.70
CA MET A 145 5.16 -8.31 -10.55
C MET A 145 6.26 -7.98 -9.54
N VAL A 146 7.49 -7.79 -10.00
CA VAL A 146 8.63 -7.48 -9.13
C VAL A 146 8.42 -6.14 -8.41
N LEU A 147 7.94 -5.12 -9.14
CA LEU A 147 7.63 -3.80 -8.56
C LEU A 147 6.47 -3.87 -7.56
N ASN A 148 5.45 -4.68 -7.85
CA ASN A 148 4.35 -4.92 -6.93
C ASN A 148 4.86 -5.63 -5.66
N GLY A 149 5.69 -6.65 -5.80
CA GLY A 149 6.36 -7.31 -4.68
C GLY A 149 7.19 -6.35 -3.83
N ALA A 150 7.96 -5.46 -4.44
CA ALA A 150 8.67 -4.42 -3.71
C ALA A 150 7.71 -3.49 -2.93
N SER A 151 6.57 -3.13 -3.53
CA SER A 151 5.54 -2.30 -2.89
C SER A 151 4.95 -2.96 -1.64
N TYR A 152 4.61 -4.25 -1.74
CA TYR A 152 4.14 -5.06 -0.60
C TYR A 152 5.19 -5.11 0.51
N TYR A 153 6.45 -5.34 0.15
CA TYR A 153 7.55 -5.38 1.12
C TYR A 153 7.68 -4.06 1.89
N PHE A 154 7.68 -2.94 1.18
CA PHE A 154 7.81 -1.61 1.77
C PHE A 154 6.64 -1.28 2.71
N CYS A 155 5.41 -1.58 2.30
CA CYS A 155 4.23 -1.34 3.11
C CYS A 155 4.24 -2.17 4.41
N ILE A 156 4.51 -3.47 4.29
CA ILE A 156 4.58 -4.38 5.45
C ILE A 156 5.74 -4.00 6.37
N SER A 157 6.89 -3.62 5.82
CA SER A 157 8.05 -3.18 6.60
C SER A 157 7.73 -1.92 7.40
N TYR A 158 6.96 -0.98 6.84
CA TYR A 158 6.46 0.17 7.59
C TYR A 158 5.47 -0.23 8.69
N VAL A 159 4.56 -1.17 8.45
CA VAL A 159 3.65 -1.68 9.49
C VAL A 159 4.44 -2.33 10.64
N ILE A 160 5.48 -3.10 10.32
CA ILE A 160 6.39 -3.69 11.32
C ILE A 160 7.15 -2.60 12.08
N TYR A 161 7.61 -1.55 11.40
CA TYR A 161 8.23 -0.39 12.04
C TYR A 161 7.28 0.27 13.06
N LEU A 162 6.02 0.51 12.69
CA LEU A 162 5.00 1.02 13.60
C LEU A 162 4.73 0.08 14.78
N ARG A 163 4.72 -1.24 14.54
CA ARG A 163 4.63 -2.23 15.62
C ARG A 163 5.75 -2.04 16.63
N TYR A 164 6.99 -1.94 16.17
CA TYR A 164 8.13 -1.74 17.05
C TYR A 164 8.04 -0.41 17.80
N LEU A 165 7.64 0.67 17.12
CA LEU A 165 7.46 1.98 17.74
C LEU A 165 6.38 1.96 18.82
N SER A 166 5.23 1.31 18.55
CA SER A 166 4.13 1.20 19.52
C SER A 166 4.48 0.37 20.77
N ASN A 167 5.44 -0.55 20.66
CA ASN A 167 5.94 -1.37 21.76
C ASN A 167 7.19 -0.81 22.43
N PHE A 168 7.82 0.21 21.85
CA PHE A 168 9.06 0.76 22.36
C PHE A 168 8.80 1.49 23.68
N ALA A 169 9.49 1.08 24.74
CA ALA A 169 9.30 1.66 26.07
C ALA A 169 9.61 3.17 26.09
N GLY A 170 10.54 3.64 25.25
CA GLY A 170 10.87 5.06 25.12
C GLY A 170 9.74 5.89 24.53
N THR A 171 8.75 5.30 23.85
CA THR A 171 7.62 6.03 23.28
C THR A 171 6.80 6.77 24.34
N LYS A 172 6.74 6.25 25.57
CA LYS A 172 6.14 6.94 26.73
C LYS A 172 6.77 8.29 27.04
N LYS A 173 8.04 8.46 26.69
CA LYS A 173 8.87 9.61 27.04
C LYS A 173 8.96 10.64 25.90
N PHE A 174 8.41 10.34 24.72
CA PHE A 174 8.46 11.26 23.59
C PHE A 174 7.72 12.55 23.92
N LYS A 175 8.27 13.68 23.47
CA LYS A 175 7.65 14.97 23.66
C LYS A 175 6.37 15.05 22.82
N CYS A 176 5.22 15.03 23.48
CA CYS A 176 3.91 15.19 22.87
C CYS A 176 3.24 16.51 23.31
N ASN A 177 2.23 16.93 22.54
CA ASN A 177 1.34 18.01 22.95
C ASN A 177 0.52 17.56 24.17
N LYS A 178 0.59 18.33 25.26
CA LYS A 178 -0.05 18.00 26.55
C LYS A 178 -1.57 18.17 26.58
N TYR A 179 -2.10 18.95 25.64
CA TYR A 179 -3.53 19.24 25.54
C TYR A 179 -4.20 18.33 24.53
N ILE A 180 -3.58 18.18 23.35
CA ILE A 180 -4.09 17.38 22.24
C ILE A 180 -2.96 16.49 21.70
N PRO A 181 -2.67 15.35 22.37
CA PRO A 181 -1.59 14.44 21.97
C PRO A 181 -1.64 14.01 20.50
N SER A 182 -2.84 13.81 19.95
CA SER A 182 -3.03 13.50 18.52
C SER A 182 -2.47 14.58 17.60
N SER A 183 -2.41 15.84 18.04
CA SER A 183 -1.89 16.98 17.26
C SER A 183 -0.36 17.08 17.27
N THR A 184 0.33 16.16 17.94
CA THR A 184 1.80 16.14 17.96
C THR A 184 2.35 15.98 16.54
N TYR A 185 3.28 16.85 16.13
CA TYR A 185 3.84 16.84 14.76
C TYR A 185 4.29 15.46 14.29
N GLY A 186 5.09 14.75 15.10
CA GLY A 186 5.56 13.41 14.76
C GLY A 186 4.41 12.40 14.60
N PHE A 187 3.35 12.52 15.41
CA PHE A 187 2.16 11.67 15.31
C PHE A 187 1.35 11.96 14.04
N GLN A 188 1.12 13.25 13.73
CA GLN A 188 0.46 13.68 12.50
C GLN A 188 1.25 13.26 11.25
N PHE A 189 2.58 13.31 11.32
CA PHE A 189 3.43 12.81 10.24
C PHE A 189 3.27 11.30 10.04
N LEU A 190 3.22 10.51 11.12
CA LEU A 190 2.97 9.06 11.04
C LEU A 190 1.58 8.75 10.47
N ILE A 191 0.53 9.48 10.86
CA ILE A 191 -0.82 9.34 10.30
C ILE A 191 -0.80 9.64 8.80
N SER A 192 -0.22 10.77 8.41
CA SER A 192 -0.14 11.20 7.02
C SER A 192 0.65 10.19 6.17
N PHE A 193 1.76 9.66 6.70
CA PHE A 193 2.54 8.65 6.01
C PHE A 193 1.79 7.32 5.88
N SER A 194 1.10 6.87 6.94
CA SER A 194 0.23 5.67 6.91
C SER A 194 -0.88 5.79 5.87
N ASN A 195 -1.61 6.90 5.87
CA ASN A 195 -2.69 7.15 4.91
C ASN A 195 -2.15 7.16 3.48
N ASN A 196 -1.08 7.93 3.21
CA ASN A 196 -0.46 7.98 1.88
C ASN A 196 -0.02 6.58 1.40
N ASN A 197 0.58 5.79 2.29
CA ASN A 197 1.01 4.45 1.97
C ASN A 197 -0.18 3.55 1.59
N ALA A 198 -1.24 3.59 2.39
CA ALA A 198 -2.47 2.85 2.13
C ALA A 198 -3.11 3.26 0.78
N TYR A 199 -3.25 4.55 0.49
CA TYR A 199 -3.79 5.02 -0.81
C TYR A 199 -2.96 4.57 -2.01
N VAL A 200 -1.65 4.69 -1.95
CA VAL A 200 -0.78 4.28 -3.07
C VAL A 200 -0.86 2.77 -3.26
N PHE A 201 -0.83 2.00 -2.18
CA PHE A 201 -1.01 0.55 -2.23
C PHE A 201 -2.37 0.17 -2.83
N LEU A 202 -3.44 0.91 -2.49
CA LEU A 202 -4.78 0.71 -3.03
C LEU A 202 -4.80 0.82 -4.56
N ILE A 203 -4.27 1.93 -5.07
CA ILE A 203 -4.29 2.23 -6.50
C ILE A 203 -3.49 1.17 -7.26
N VAL A 204 -2.28 0.85 -6.78
CA VAL A 204 -1.43 -0.16 -7.40
C VAL A 204 -2.11 -1.53 -7.37
N SER A 205 -2.72 -1.90 -6.24
CA SER A 205 -3.41 -3.19 -6.10
C SER A 205 -4.63 -3.30 -7.02
N LEU A 206 -5.46 -2.24 -7.13
CA LEU A 206 -6.60 -2.20 -8.05
C LEU A 206 -6.17 -2.36 -9.51
N LEU A 207 -5.19 -1.59 -9.94
CA LEU A 207 -4.65 -1.69 -11.31
C LEU A 207 -4.10 -3.09 -11.57
N TYR A 208 -3.40 -3.67 -10.60
CA TYR A 208 -2.84 -5.01 -10.69
C TYR A 208 -3.93 -6.10 -10.72
N SER A 209 -5.02 -5.94 -9.97
CA SER A 209 -6.18 -6.83 -10.01
C SER A 209 -6.89 -6.80 -11.36
N ILE A 210 -7.04 -5.61 -11.98
CA ILE A 210 -7.59 -5.48 -13.33
C ILE A 210 -6.67 -6.18 -14.34
N CYS A 211 -5.35 -6.02 -14.22
CA CYS A 211 -4.39 -6.73 -15.07
C CYS A 211 -4.53 -8.26 -14.92
N GLY A 212 -4.65 -8.76 -13.69
CA GLY A 212 -4.88 -10.18 -13.43
C GLY A 212 -6.19 -10.70 -14.04
N TYR A 213 -7.28 -9.93 -13.96
CA TYR A 213 -8.55 -10.26 -14.59
C TYR A 213 -8.45 -10.34 -16.13
N LEU A 214 -7.79 -9.37 -16.76
CA LEU A 214 -7.58 -9.37 -18.21
C LEU A 214 -6.76 -10.57 -18.67
N ILE A 215 -5.72 -10.98 -17.92
CA ILE A 215 -4.95 -12.21 -18.19
C ILE A 215 -5.83 -13.45 -18.08
N LEU A 216 -6.67 -13.56 -17.04
CA LEU A 216 -7.57 -14.70 -16.87
C LEU A 216 -8.56 -14.81 -18.03
N ASN A 217 -9.13 -13.68 -18.48
CA ASN A 217 -10.01 -13.64 -19.65
C ASN A 217 -9.28 -14.04 -20.94
N LEU A 218 -8.05 -13.56 -21.14
CA LEU A 218 -7.20 -13.93 -22.28
C LEU A 218 -6.87 -15.42 -22.33
N ILE A 219 -6.63 -16.04 -21.18
CA ILE A 219 -6.33 -17.48 -21.08
C ILE A 219 -7.59 -18.31 -21.31
N SER A 220 -8.75 -17.85 -20.83
CA SER A 220 -10.00 -18.62 -20.83
C SER A 220 -10.65 -18.86 -22.19
N THR A 221 -10.26 -18.15 -23.24
CA THR A 221 -10.81 -18.34 -24.59
C THR A 221 -10.17 -19.49 -25.36
N ASN A 222 -8.95 -19.89 -25.02
CA ASN A 222 -8.13 -20.81 -25.85
C ASN A 222 -7.73 -22.12 -25.15
N VAL A 223 -8.30 -22.41 -23.98
CA VAL A 223 -7.71 -23.36 -23.02
C VAL A 223 -8.73 -24.38 -22.49
N GLU A 224 -8.30 -25.64 -22.38
CA GLU A 224 -9.11 -26.75 -21.84
C GLU A 224 -9.66 -26.46 -20.43
N ILE A 225 -10.84 -27.02 -20.13
CA ILE A 225 -11.59 -26.85 -18.87
C ILE A 225 -10.72 -27.07 -17.62
N LYS A 226 -9.80 -28.06 -17.64
CA LYS A 226 -8.90 -28.35 -16.51
C LYS A 226 -7.93 -27.20 -16.22
N GLN A 227 -7.42 -26.54 -17.25
CA GLN A 227 -6.49 -25.43 -17.13
C GLN A 227 -7.21 -24.14 -16.70
N LYS A 228 -8.48 -23.95 -17.09
CA LYS A 228 -9.35 -22.89 -16.54
C LYS A 228 -9.53 -23.04 -15.02
N LEU A 229 -9.74 -24.27 -14.54
CA LEU A 229 -9.87 -24.55 -13.10
C LEU A 229 -8.59 -24.19 -12.31
N TYR A 230 -7.41 -24.54 -12.83
CA TYR A 230 -6.13 -24.16 -12.21
C TYR A 230 -5.96 -22.64 -12.13
N ALA A 231 -6.35 -21.91 -13.18
CA ALA A 231 -6.27 -20.46 -13.21
C ALA A 231 -7.20 -19.81 -12.15
N VAL A 232 -8.41 -20.35 -11.96
CA VAL A 232 -9.34 -19.91 -10.90
C VAL A 232 -8.78 -20.16 -9.51
N VAL A 233 -8.24 -21.35 -9.24
CA VAL A 233 -7.69 -21.70 -7.93
C VAL A 233 -6.50 -20.80 -7.59
N ILE A 234 -5.57 -20.60 -8.54
CA ILE A 234 -4.40 -19.74 -8.35
C ILE A 234 -4.83 -18.27 -8.19
N GLY A 235 -5.79 -17.80 -8.99
CA GLY A 235 -6.40 -16.48 -8.87
C GLY A 235 -7.04 -16.26 -7.50
N GLY A 236 -7.83 -17.23 -7.02
CA GLY A 236 -8.48 -17.20 -5.71
C GLY A 236 -7.49 -17.15 -4.54
N ILE A 237 -6.43 -17.96 -4.58
CA ILE A 237 -5.37 -17.95 -3.54
C ILE A 237 -4.64 -16.60 -3.52
N THR A 238 -4.30 -16.08 -4.69
CA THR A 238 -3.63 -14.77 -4.83
C THR A 238 -4.51 -13.65 -4.29
N LEU A 239 -5.82 -13.75 -4.49
CA LEU A 239 -6.80 -12.79 -4.01
C LEU A 239 -6.97 -12.82 -2.50
N LEU A 240 -7.05 -14.00 -1.89
CA LEU A 240 -7.08 -14.13 -0.43
C LEU A 240 -5.83 -13.53 0.22
N PHE A 241 -4.66 -13.74 -0.40
CA PHE A 241 -3.42 -13.09 0.03
C PHE A 241 -3.49 -11.56 -0.11
N GLY A 242 -4.06 -11.06 -1.21
CA GLY A 242 -4.33 -9.63 -1.43
C GLY A 242 -5.26 -9.02 -0.36
N ILE A 243 -6.32 -9.71 0.04
CA ILE A 243 -7.23 -9.25 1.10
C ILE A 243 -6.51 -9.25 2.47
N GLY A 244 -5.76 -10.30 2.79
CA GLY A 244 -5.03 -10.37 4.06
C GLY A 244 -3.99 -9.25 4.20
N THR A 245 -3.25 -8.98 3.12
CA THR A 245 -2.27 -7.88 3.07
C THR A 245 -2.93 -6.51 3.08
N PHE A 246 -4.11 -6.36 2.45
CA PHE A 246 -4.93 -5.16 2.57
C PHE A 246 -5.31 -4.89 4.03
N ILE A 247 -5.86 -5.86 4.76
CA ILE A 247 -6.16 -5.70 6.19
C ILE A 247 -4.90 -5.29 6.97
N ALA A 248 -3.76 -5.92 6.69
CA ALA A 248 -2.49 -5.63 7.34
C ALA A 248 -1.96 -4.21 7.05
N ILE A 249 -2.25 -3.62 5.90
CA ILE A 249 -1.74 -2.28 5.52
C ILE A 249 -2.70 -1.18 5.95
N PHE A 250 -4.00 -1.46 6.04
CA PHE A 250 -5.01 -0.46 6.34
C PHE A 250 -5.37 -0.42 7.83
N ILE A 251 -5.67 -1.57 8.43
CA ILE A 251 -6.21 -1.62 9.79
C ILE A 251 -5.10 -1.62 10.84
N VAL A 252 -4.02 -2.36 10.57
CA VAL A 252 -2.98 -2.59 11.57
C VAL A 252 -2.17 -1.33 11.91
N PRO A 253 -1.76 -0.47 10.95
CA PRO A 253 -1.11 0.81 11.28
C PRO A 253 -1.96 1.68 12.20
N TYR A 254 -3.26 1.75 11.97
CA TYR A 254 -4.19 2.49 12.81
C TYR A 254 -4.22 1.95 14.24
N ALA A 255 -4.29 0.62 14.41
CA ALA A 255 -4.25 0.00 15.73
C ALA A 255 -2.95 0.36 16.48
N PHE A 256 -1.80 0.37 15.81
CA PHE A 256 -0.53 0.75 16.42
C PHE A 256 -0.46 2.25 16.77
N LEU A 257 -0.96 3.13 15.90
CA LEU A 257 -1.04 4.56 16.18
C LEU A 257 -1.99 4.85 17.35
N LYS A 258 -3.14 4.19 17.39
CA LYS A 258 -4.10 4.30 18.49
C LYS A 258 -3.49 3.85 19.82
N ARG A 259 -2.67 2.79 19.80
CA ARG A 259 -1.93 2.37 20.99
C ARG A 259 -0.93 3.41 21.48
N ILE A 260 -0.19 4.06 20.57
CA ILE A 260 0.72 5.16 20.92
C ILE A 260 -0.07 6.31 21.58
N LEU A 261 -1.20 6.70 20.98
CA LEU A 261 -2.04 7.77 21.50
C LEU A 261 -2.59 7.46 22.89
N ILE A 262 -3.16 6.26 23.09
CA ILE A 262 -3.69 5.81 24.39
C ILE A 262 -2.58 5.87 25.45
N MET A 263 -1.39 5.40 25.12
CA MET A 263 -0.26 5.40 26.04
C MET A 263 0.19 6.81 26.44
N TRP A 264 0.14 7.78 25.53
CA TRP A 264 0.40 9.18 25.88
C TRP A 264 -0.72 9.79 26.72
N LYS A 265 -1.99 9.52 26.39
CA LYS A 265 -3.14 9.95 27.19
C LYS A 265 -3.04 9.43 28.61
N GLU A 266 -2.76 8.14 28.81
CA GLU A 266 -2.58 7.54 30.13
C GLU A 266 -1.45 8.19 30.94
N ASN A 267 -0.32 8.52 30.31
CA ASN A 267 0.79 9.19 31.00
C ASN A 267 0.40 10.62 31.43
N LEU A 268 -0.23 11.39 30.54
CA LEU A 268 -0.68 12.75 30.84
C LEU A 268 -1.75 12.76 31.92
N MET A 269 -2.67 11.81 31.90
CA MET A 269 -3.68 11.62 32.93
C MET A 269 -3.06 11.39 34.31
N LYS A 270 -2.04 10.52 34.39
CA LYS A 270 -1.28 10.31 35.64
C LYS A 270 -0.58 11.58 36.12
N GLU A 271 0.00 12.38 35.20
CA GLU A 271 0.60 13.67 35.56
C GLU A 271 -0.44 14.65 36.12
N ILE A 272 -1.63 14.70 35.54
CA ILE A 272 -2.74 15.55 36.00
C ILE A 272 -3.25 15.08 37.36
N GLU A 273 -3.48 13.79 37.55
CA GLU A 273 -3.88 13.21 38.84
C GLU A 273 -2.89 13.52 39.95
N MET A 274 -1.59 13.42 39.69
CA MET A 274 -0.56 13.78 40.68
C MET A 274 -0.59 15.27 41.03
N LYS A 275 -0.84 16.15 40.06
CA LYS A 275 -0.97 17.59 40.30
C LYS A 275 -2.22 17.93 41.12
N ILE A 276 -3.33 17.24 40.85
CA ILE A 276 -4.58 17.39 41.61
C ILE A 276 -4.38 16.88 43.06
N LYS A 277 -3.72 15.74 43.25
CA LYS A 277 -3.43 15.20 44.60
C LYS A 277 -2.54 16.13 45.43
N ASN A 278 -1.61 16.83 44.79
CA ASN A 278 -0.68 17.75 45.44
C ASN A 278 -1.17 19.22 45.43
N PHE A 279 -2.46 19.44 45.17
CA PHE A 279 -3.01 20.77 44.98
C PHE A 279 -3.19 21.52 46.31
N ASN A 280 -2.66 22.74 46.38
CA ASN A 280 -2.87 23.66 47.50
C ASN A 280 -4.13 24.50 47.26
N LYS A 281 -4.98 24.64 48.29
CA LYS A 281 -6.33 25.21 48.23
C LYS A 281 -6.44 26.65 47.70
N ASP A 282 -5.35 27.40 47.60
CA ASP A 282 -5.37 28.84 47.30
C ASP A 282 -5.47 29.19 45.80
N LYS A 283 -5.59 28.23 44.88
CA LYS A 283 -5.61 28.49 43.42
C LYS A 283 -6.72 27.79 42.64
N VAL A 284 -7.98 27.94 43.04
CA VAL A 284 -9.16 27.30 42.41
C VAL A 284 -9.17 27.36 40.86
N SER A 285 -8.71 28.45 40.25
CA SER A 285 -8.57 28.59 38.78
C SER A 285 -7.67 27.53 38.13
N ASP A 286 -6.61 27.10 38.83
CA ASP A 286 -5.70 26.07 38.34
C ASP A 286 -6.39 24.70 38.34
N LEU A 287 -7.34 24.46 39.25
CA LEU A 287 -8.12 23.22 39.31
C LEU A 287 -9.08 23.11 38.13
N GLU A 288 -9.82 24.17 37.82
CA GLU A 288 -10.71 24.22 36.66
C GLU A 288 -9.95 24.03 35.35
N SER A 289 -8.75 24.61 35.25
CA SER A 289 -7.88 24.41 34.08
C SER A 289 -7.47 22.94 33.92
N LEU A 290 -7.17 22.23 35.01
CA LEU A 290 -6.80 20.82 34.99
C LEU A 290 -7.99 19.92 34.61
N ILE A 291 -9.20 20.23 35.09
CA ILE A 291 -10.44 19.53 34.72
C ILE A 291 -10.74 19.71 33.23
N ASN A 292 -10.59 20.94 32.70
CA ASN A 292 -10.84 21.20 31.28
C ASN A 292 -9.80 20.47 30.38
N ILE A 293 -8.53 20.43 30.79
CA ILE A 293 -7.49 19.65 30.09
C ILE A 293 -7.85 18.15 30.09
N ASN A 294 -8.34 17.63 31.22
CA ASN A 294 -8.79 16.25 31.32
C ASN A 294 -9.93 15.94 30.32
N ASP A 295 -10.94 16.81 30.26
CA ASP A 295 -12.06 16.64 29.32
C ASP A 295 -11.62 16.70 27.85
N ILE A 296 -10.69 17.59 27.51
CA ILE A 296 -10.09 17.67 26.17
C ILE A 296 -9.33 16.38 25.85
N LEU A 297 -8.51 15.89 26.80
CA LEU A 297 -7.76 14.65 26.62
C LEU A 297 -8.68 13.45 26.43
N TYR A 298 -9.78 13.34 27.16
CA TYR A 298 -10.75 12.26 26.97
C TYR A 298 -11.35 12.25 25.56
N LYS A 299 -11.69 13.43 25.04
CA LYS A 299 -12.27 13.61 23.69
C LYS A 299 -11.23 13.54 22.56
N ASP A 300 -9.94 13.63 22.87
CA ASP A 300 -8.89 13.55 21.86
C ASP A 300 -8.86 12.17 21.18
N ASP A 301 -9.07 12.19 19.87
CA ASP A 301 -8.95 11.05 18.97
C ASP A 301 -8.47 11.57 17.60
N PHE A 302 -8.00 10.67 16.75
CA PHE A 302 -7.61 11.02 15.39
C PHE A 302 -8.48 10.28 14.38
N LYS A 303 -8.91 11.01 13.34
CA LYS A 303 -9.64 10.41 12.24
C LYS A 303 -8.67 9.63 11.34
N HIS A 304 -9.01 8.39 11.06
CA HIS A 304 -8.39 7.68 9.96
C HIS A 304 -8.93 8.26 8.65
N GLY A 305 -8.07 8.54 7.68
CA GLY A 305 -8.48 9.13 6.39
C GLY A 305 -9.34 8.21 5.51
N PHE A 306 -9.57 6.96 5.89
CA PHE A 306 -10.40 6.03 5.13
C PHE A 306 -11.77 5.86 5.78
N ASP A 307 -12.80 6.33 5.08
CA ASP A 307 -14.16 5.99 5.43
C ASP A 307 -14.43 4.51 5.15
N ILE A 308 -15.23 3.89 6.02
CA ILE A 308 -15.73 2.52 5.86
C ILE A 308 -16.34 2.34 4.47
N VAL A 309 -16.93 3.39 3.89
CA VAL A 309 -17.48 3.43 2.54
C VAL A 309 -16.42 3.16 1.47
N SER A 310 -15.20 3.70 1.58
CA SER A 310 -14.11 3.44 0.64
C SER A 310 -13.60 2.00 0.73
N ILE A 311 -13.60 1.43 1.95
CA ILE A 311 -13.26 0.02 2.17
C ILE A 311 -14.35 -0.88 1.57
N ILE A 312 -15.62 -0.55 1.78
CA ILE A 312 -16.76 -1.28 1.21
C ILE A 312 -16.75 -1.19 -0.32
N LEU A 313 -16.52 -0.02 -0.91
CA LEU A 313 -16.41 0.17 -2.36
C LEU A 313 -15.26 -0.65 -2.94
N LEU A 314 -14.15 -0.77 -2.22
CA LEU A 314 -13.04 -1.58 -2.67
C LEU A 314 -13.37 -3.07 -2.63
N ILE A 315 -13.89 -3.53 -1.50
CA ILE A 315 -14.31 -4.92 -1.31
C ILE A 315 -15.39 -5.28 -2.32
N SER A 316 -16.36 -4.39 -2.58
CA SER A 316 -17.40 -4.61 -3.57
C SER A 316 -16.84 -4.61 -4.99
N THR A 317 -15.90 -3.75 -5.34
CA THR A 317 -15.25 -3.78 -6.66
C THR A 317 -14.44 -5.07 -6.85
N ILE A 318 -13.76 -5.53 -5.81
CA ILE A 318 -13.06 -6.82 -5.81
C ILE A 318 -14.06 -7.97 -5.97
N ILE A 319 -15.16 -7.98 -5.20
CA ILE A 319 -16.22 -9.00 -5.28
C ILE A 319 -16.86 -8.99 -6.67
N VAL A 320 -17.20 -7.83 -7.24
CA VAL A 320 -17.79 -7.68 -8.58
C VAL A 320 -16.85 -8.21 -9.66
N ASN A 321 -15.54 -7.94 -9.53
CA ASN A 321 -14.55 -8.48 -10.46
C ASN A 321 -14.41 -10.00 -10.33
N ILE A 322 -14.54 -10.55 -9.11
CA ILE A 322 -14.55 -12.01 -8.88
C ILE A 322 -15.81 -12.64 -9.43
N THR A 323 -17.00 -12.11 -9.12
CA THR A 323 -18.26 -12.65 -9.63
C THR A 323 -18.33 -12.52 -11.14
N GLY A 324 -17.84 -11.42 -11.71
CA GLY A 324 -17.69 -11.28 -13.17
C GLY A 324 -16.73 -12.30 -13.77
N ALA A 325 -15.62 -12.63 -13.10
CA ALA A 325 -14.72 -13.70 -13.53
C ALA A 325 -15.38 -15.09 -13.40
N CYS A 326 -16.08 -15.36 -12.30
CA CYS A 326 -16.76 -16.62 -12.06
C CYS A 326 -17.92 -16.83 -13.03
N ASP A 327 -18.78 -15.84 -13.25
CA ASP A 327 -19.90 -15.90 -14.19
C ASP A 327 -19.42 -16.07 -15.63
N PHE A 328 -18.35 -15.37 -16.03
CA PHE A 328 -17.72 -15.57 -17.33
C PHE A 328 -17.20 -17.00 -17.51
N ILE A 329 -16.65 -17.59 -16.45
CA ILE A 329 -16.13 -18.96 -16.48
C ILE A 329 -17.25 -19.98 -16.52
N ILE A 330 -18.31 -19.79 -15.73
CA ILE A 330 -19.48 -20.68 -15.68
C ILE A 330 -20.19 -20.67 -17.05
N ASN A 331 -20.40 -19.49 -17.64
CA ASN A 331 -21.08 -19.36 -18.94
C ASN A 331 -20.24 -19.84 -20.14
N ASN A 332 -18.92 -20.01 -19.98
CA ASN A 332 -18.03 -20.59 -21.00
C ASN A 332 -17.60 -22.04 -20.66
N MET A 333 -18.24 -22.65 -19.66
CA MET A 333 -18.12 -24.08 -19.33
C MET A 333 -19.39 -24.87 -19.67
N SER A 334 -20.54 -24.19 -19.79
CA SER A 334 -21.75 -24.70 -20.48
C SER A 334 -21.60 -24.59 -21.99
#